data_AF-A0A813IKM9-F1
#
_entry.id   AF-A0A813IKM9-F1
#
_cell.length_a   1.000
_cell.length_b   1.000
_cell.length_c   1.000
_cell.angle_alpha   90.00
_cell.angle_beta   90.00
_cell.angle_gamma   90.00
#
_symmetry.space_group_name_H-M   'P 1'
#
loop_
_entity.id
_entity.type
_entity.pdbx_description
1 polymer ?
#
loop_
_entity_poly.entity_id
_entity_poly.type
_entity_poly.pdbx_seq_one_letter_code
_entity_poly.pdbx_strand_id
1 'polypeptide(L)'
;LFWLKLLKLDQLEQLDLVVMLLLLSLLLVGHLESHSAMASSSNDGRALNVTLVDIGGTEITRGTWQGDCKALELFQAAYKSKPGFLCKLLHGGKELSPQTDLASLRQDLIHLTVVWMRGNVQNNLLWNHDAFAAVKSDGSVITWGSAESGGDSSLVEHQLQEDVVQVVGNCYAFAAVKSDGSVITWGAADKGGNSSCVKHTLQEGAVQVVGIRDAFAAVKSDGSVITWGDADSGGNSSGIEHQLQEGVVQVVGSESAFAAVKSDGSVITWGDADSGGNISHVEHQLQEGVVQ
;
A
#
# COMPACT_ATOMS: atom_id res chain seq x y z
N LEU A 1 0.97 -28.93 -20.67
CA LEU A 1 -0.48 -29.23 -20.77
C LEU A 1 -0.90 -30.54 -20.09
N PHE A 2 -0.22 -31.69 -20.30
CA PHE A 2 -0.62 -32.98 -19.67
C PHE A 2 -0.47 -32.99 -18.13
N TRP A 3 0.58 -32.38 -17.58
CA TRP A 3 0.83 -32.32 -16.13
C TRP A 3 -0.17 -31.48 -15.33
N LEU A 4 -0.81 -30.48 -15.96
CA LEU A 4 -1.79 -29.59 -15.29
C LEU A 4 -3.18 -30.22 -15.13
N LYS A 5 -3.54 -31.24 -15.93
CA LYS A 5 -4.81 -31.98 -15.76
C LYS A 5 -4.84 -32.86 -14.51
N LEU A 6 -3.70 -33.07 -13.85
CA LEU A 6 -3.55 -33.93 -12.68
C LEU A 6 -3.50 -33.17 -11.35
N LEU A 7 -3.39 -31.84 -11.37
CA LEU A 7 -3.36 -31.01 -10.16
C LEU A 7 -4.78 -30.72 -9.67
N LYS A 8 -5.10 -31.15 -8.44
CA LYS A 8 -6.33 -30.77 -7.74
C LYS A 8 -6.16 -29.39 -7.07
N LEU A 9 -7.25 -28.66 -6.82
CA LEU A 9 -7.24 -27.29 -6.28
C LEU A 9 -6.42 -27.16 -4.97
N ASP A 10 -6.54 -28.17 -4.13
CA ASP A 10 -5.87 -28.39 -2.85
C ASP A 10 -4.34 -28.56 -2.96
N GLN A 11 -3.82 -28.89 -4.15
CA GLN A 11 -2.37 -28.99 -4.40
C GLN A 11 -1.76 -27.65 -4.84
N LEU A 12 -2.58 -26.68 -5.29
CA LEU A 12 -2.13 -25.34 -5.69
C LEU A 12 -1.80 -24.45 -4.48
N GLU A 13 -2.40 -24.72 -3.32
CA GLU A 13 -2.14 -23.98 -2.08
C GLU A 13 -0.74 -24.24 -1.50
N GLN A 14 -0.11 -25.37 -1.85
CA GLN A 14 1.23 -25.76 -1.36
C GLN A 14 2.37 -25.43 -2.32
N LEU A 15 2.07 -24.93 -3.53
CA LEU A 15 3.09 -24.61 -4.52
C LEU A 15 3.70 -23.24 -4.24
N ASP A 16 5.03 -23.18 -4.26
CA ASP A 16 5.78 -21.94 -4.10
C ASP A 16 5.49 -20.98 -5.27
N LEU A 17 5.52 -19.68 -4.99
CA LEU A 17 5.02 -18.61 -5.84
C LEU A 17 5.68 -18.59 -7.22
N VAL A 18 6.97 -18.94 -7.26
CA VAL A 18 7.78 -19.05 -8.47
C VAL A 18 7.25 -20.17 -9.39
N VAL A 19 6.74 -21.25 -8.83
CA VAL A 19 6.20 -22.40 -9.58
C VAL A 19 4.84 -22.07 -10.16
N MET A 20 3.97 -21.37 -9.43
CA MET A 20 2.70 -20.88 -9.98
C MET A 20 2.91 -19.87 -11.12
N LEU A 21 3.91 -18.99 -11.01
CA LEU A 21 4.26 -18.01 -12.04
C LEU A 21 4.98 -18.63 -13.26
N LEU A 22 5.79 -19.67 -13.05
CA LEU A 22 6.33 -20.51 -14.13
C LEU A 22 5.22 -21.26 -14.86
N LEU A 23 4.21 -21.76 -14.15
CA LEU A 23 3.06 -22.41 -14.77
C LEU A 23 2.21 -21.42 -15.57
N LEU A 24 2.01 -20.20 -15.09
CA LEU A 24 1.32 -19.12 -15.80
C LEU A 24 2.08 -18.65 -17.06
N SER A 25 3.40 -18.48 -16.96
CA SER A 25 4.24 -18.13 -18.11
C SER A 25 4.33 -19.28 -19.12
N LEU A 26 4.44 -20.54 -18.68
CA LEU A 26 4.39 -21.73 -19.53
C LEU A 26 3.00 -21.96 -20.16
N LEU A 27 1.91 -21.53 -19.52
CA LEU A 27 0.56 -21.54 -20.09
C LEU A 27 0.40 -20.49 -21.19
N LEU A 28 1.01 -19.30 -21.03
CA LEU A 28 1.04 -18.24 -22.04
C LEU A 28 1.98 -18.58 -23.21
N VAL A 29 3.15 -19.17 -22.92
CA VAL A 29 4.17 -19.55 -23.92
C VAL A 29 3.81 -20.86 -24.64
N GLY A 30 3.25 -21.85 -23.95
CA GLY A 30 2.88 -23.14 -24.55
C GLY A 30 1.75 -23.04 -25.58
N HIS A 31 0.95 -21.97 -25.53
CA HIS A 31 -0.10 -21.69 -26.51
C HIS A 31 0.41 -20.92 -27.74
N LEU A 32 1.60 -20.30 -27.66
CA LEU A 32 2.29 -19.67 -28.80
C LEU A 32 2.89 -20.71 -29.75
N GLU A 33 3.41 -21.83 -29.24
CA GLU A 33 4.04 -22.85 -30.08
C GLU A 33 3.01 -23.74 -30.82
N SER A 34 1.88 -24.08 -30.20
CA SER A 34 0.86 -24.94 -30.83
C SER A 34 0.13 -24.29 -32.01
N HIS A 35 0.15 -22.95 -32.12
CA HIS A 35 -0.52 -22.23 -33.21
C HIS A 35 0.37 -21.84 -34.38
N SER A 36 1.67 -22.13 -34.33
CA SER A 36 2.50 -22.18 -35.55
C SER A 36 2.19 -23.41 -36.42
N ALA A 37 1.48 -24.42 -35.89
CA ALA A 37 1.29 -25.71 -36.54
C ALA A 37 -0.17 -26.10 -36.88
N MET A 38 -1.21 -25.38 -36.41
CA MET A 38 -2.60 -25.70 -36.74
C MET A 38 -3.45 -24.45 -36.97
N ALA A 39 -3.34 -23.90 -38.17
CA ALA A 39 -4.40 -23.10 -38.77
C ALA A 39 -5.34 -24.05 -39.52
N SER A 40 -6.38 -24.55 -38.84
CA SER A 40 -7.67 -24.97 -39.45
C SER A 40 -8.52 -25.75 -38.44
N SER A 41 -9.39 -25.04 -37.73
CA SER A 41 -10.78 -25.49 -37.57
C SER A 41 -11.58 -24.37 -36.92
N SER A 42 -12.79 -24.20 -37.44
CA SER A 42 -13.80 -23.26 -37.00
C SER A 42 -14.01 -23.30 -35.49
N ASN A 43 -13.64 -22.23 -34.81
CA ASN A 43 -14.23 -21.85 -33.54
C ASN A 43 -14.52 -20.35 -33.62
N ASP A 44 -15.78 -19.97 -33.41
CA ASP A 44 -16.27 -18.61 -33.15
C ASP A 44 -15.73 -18.04 -31.81
N GLY A 45 -14.47 -18.34 -31.49
CA GLY A 45 -13.85 -18.14 -30.19
C GLY A 45 -13.44 -16.69 -29.96
N ARG A 46 -14.33 -15.93 -29.30
CA ARG A 46 -14.04 -14.60 -28.75
C ARG A 46 -12.73 -14.62 -27.97
N ALA A 47 -11.80 -13.76 -28.39
CA ALA A 47 -10.43 -13.73 -27.91
C ALA A 47 -10.23 -12.60 -26.88
N LEU A 48 -9.48 -12.87 -25.82
CA LEU A 48 -9.13 -11.89 -24.80
C LEU A 48 -7.72 -11.33 -25.08
N ASN A 49 -7.57 -10.03 -25.23
CA ASN A 49 -6.24 -9.43 -25.32
C ASN A 49 -5.74 -9.12 -23.92
N VAL A 50 -4.67 -9.78 -23.51
CA VAL A 50 -4.07 -9.62 -22.18
C VAL A 50 -2.72 -8.96 -22.36
N THR A 51 -2.49 -7.87 -21.64
CA THR A 51 -1.18 -7.24 -21.52
C THR A 51 -0.73 -7.33 -20.08
N LEU A 52 0.44 -7.91 -19.89
CA LEU A 52 1.17 -7.85 -18.64
C LEU A 52 2.04 -6.59 -18.70
N VAL A 53 1.85 -5.68 -17.75
CA VAL A 53 2.68 -4.50 -17.58
C VAL A 53 3.41 -4.58 -16.25
N ASP A 54 4.58 -3.96 -16.18
CA ASP A 54 5.24 -3.71 -14.91
C ASP A 54 4.56 -2.57 -14.14
N ILE A 55 5.05 -2.33 -12.93
CA ILE A 55 4.63 -1.23 -12.06
C ILE A 55 4.82 0.17 -12.65
N GLY A 56 5.71 0.34 -13.63
CA GLY A 56 5.93 1.59 -14.35
C GLY A 56 5.02 1.74 -15.58
N GLY A 57 4.10 0.79 -15.80
CA GLY A 57 3.26 0.75 -17.00
C GLY A 57 3.98 0.25 -18.24
N THR A 58 5.21 -0.24 -18.13
CA THR A 58 5.96 -0.83 -19.25
C THR A 58 5.37 -2.18 -19.59
N GLU A 59 4.99 -2.37 -20.86
CA GLU A 59 4.54 -3.67 -21.35
C GLU A 59 5.66 -4.71 -21.24
N ILE A 60 5.45 -5.72 -20.39
CA ILE A 60 6.33 -6.88 -20.26
C ILE A 60 6.02 -7.87 -21.37
N THR A 61 4.74 -8.14 -21.60
CA THR A 61 4.28 -9.01 -22.69
C THR A 61 2.81 -8.77 -23.02
N ARG A 62 2.41 -9.07 -24.25
CA ARG A 62 1.03 -9.02 -24.72
C ARG A 62 0.72 -10.30 -25.48
N GLY A 63 -0.45 -10.86 -25.20
CA GLY A 63 -0.93 -12.07 -25.84
C GLY A 63 -2.43 -12.02 -26.07
N THR A 64 -2.89 -12.80 -27.04
CA THR A 64 -4.31 -13.02 -27.28
C THR A 64 -4.66 -14.40 -26.73
N TRP A 65 -5.45 -14.42 -25.67
CA TRP A 65 -5.91 -15.65 -25.05
C TRP A 65 -7.20 -16.14 -25.74
N GLN A 66 -7.11 -17.33 -26.34
CA GLN A 66 -8.23 -18.09 -26.87
C GLN A 66 -8.23 -19.45 -26.15
N GLY A 67 -8.93 -19.55 -25.02
CA GLY A 67 -8.88 -20.72 -24.14
C GLY A 67 -10.15 -20.94 -23.29
N ASP A 68 -10.23 -22.12 -22.68
CA ASP A 68 -11.38 -22.62 -21.92
C ASP A 68 -11.57 -21.90 -20.56
N CYS A 69 -12.83 -21.77 -20.10
CA CYS A 69 -13.31 -21.03 -18.92
C CYS A 69 -12.48 -21.26 -17.64
N LYS A 70 -11.89 -22.45 -17.53
CA LYS A 70 -11.24 -22.97 -16.34
C LYS A 70 -9.96 -22.24 -15.93
N ALA A 71 -9.18 -21.71 -16.87
CA ALA A 71 -7.95 -20.98 -16.55
C ALA A 71 -8.25 -19.60 -15.96
N LEU A 72 -9.28 -18.93 -16.48
CA LEU A 72 -9.77 -17.66 -15.97
C LEU A 72 -10.44 -17.82 -14.59
N GLU A 73 -11.19 -18.91 -14.39
CA GLU A 73 -11.76 -19.28 -13.08
C GLU A 73 -10.68 -19.60 -12.04
N LEU A 74 -9.59 -20.29 -12.42
CA LEU A 74 -8.45 -20.55 -11.53
C LEU A 74 -7.72 -19.26 -11.16
N PHE A 75 -7.54 -18.34 -12.12
CA PHE A 75 -6.98 -17.02 -11.85
C PHE A 75 -7.87 -16.21 -10.91
N GLN A 76 -9.19 -16.19 -11.15
CA GLN A 76 -10.16 -15.52 -10.30
C GLN A 76 -10.21 -16.14 -8.89
N ALA A 77 -10.07 -17.47 -8.78
CA ALA A 77 -9.98 -18.16 -7.50
C ALA A 77 -8.70 -17.80 -6.73
N ALA A 78 -7.55 -17.69 -7.42
CA ALA A 78 -6.30 -17.25 -6.83
C ALA A 78 -6.33 -15.77 -6.38
N TYR A 79 -6.97 -14.90 -7.16
CA TYR A 79 -7.18 -13.49 -6.79
C TYR A 79 -8.11 -13.35 -5.57
N LYS A 80 -9.19 -14.15 -5.52
CA LYS A 80 -10.14 -14.17 -4.40
C LYS A 80 -9.58 -14.80 -3.14
N SER A 81 -8.69 -15.80 -3.23
CA SER A 81 -8.15 -16.51 -2.06
C SER A 81 -7.05 -15.74 -1.34
N LYS A 82 -6.45 -14.71 -1.98
CA LYS A 82 -5.43 -13.84 -1.39
C LYS A 82 -5.71 -12.36 -1.67
N PRO A 83 -6.74 -11.75 -1.04
CA PRO A 83 -6.94 -10.30 -1.12
C PRO A 83 -5.70 -9.59 -0.58
N GLY A 84 -5.04 -8.79 -1.42
CA GLY A 84 -3.69 -8.23 -1.15
C GLY A 84 -2.61 -8.71 -2.12
N PHE A 85 -2.93 -9.62 -3.05
CA PHE A 85 -2.03 -9.95 -4.14
C PHE A 85 -1.93 -8.79 -5.15
N LEU A 86 -0.68 -8.38 -5.42
CA LEU A 86 -0.26 -7.26 -6.27
C LEU A 86 -0.49 -7.51 -7.76
N CYS A 87 -1.76 -7.63 -8.13
CA CYS A 87 -2.23 -7.74 -9.49
C CYS A 87 -3.56 -7.01 -9.59
N LYS A 88 -3.58 -5.86 -10.25
CA LYS A 88 -4.83 -5.18 -10.62
C LYS A 88 -5.29 -5.69 -11.98
N LEU A 89 -6.58 -5.98 -12.09
CA LEU A 89 -7.23 -6.24 -13.36
C LEU A 89 -7.83 -4.93 -13.86
N LEU A 90 -7.36 -4.44 -15.00
CA LEU A 90 -7.95 -3.27 -15.64
C LEU A 90 -8.77 -3.69 -16.86
N HIS A 91 -9.94 -3.10 -17.05
CA HIS A 91 -10.73 -3.16 -18.27
C HIS A 91 -10.94 -1.75 -18.81
N GLY A 92 -10.45 -1.49 -20.03
CA GLY A 92 -10.53 -0.15 -20.63
C GLY A 92 -9.85 0.93 -19.78
N GLY A 93 -8.80 0.56 -19.04
CA GLY A 93 -8.07 1.45 -18.13
C GLY A 93 -8.71 1.66 -16.75
N LYS A 94 -9.86 1.02 -16.45
CA LYS A 94 -10.50 1.09 -15.14
C LYS A 94 -10.31 -0.19 -14.35
N GLU A 95 -10.05 -0.06 -13.05
CA GLU A 95 -9.88 -1.20 -12.14
C GLU A 95 -11.19 -1.96 -11.96
N LEU A 96 -11.10 -3.29 -12.07
CA LEU A 96 -12.21 -4.20 -11.80
C LEU A 96 -12.21 -4.59 -10.32
N SER A 97 -13.39 -4.58 -9.70
CA SER A 97 -13.57 -5.10 -8.35
C SER A 97 -13.19 -6.59 -8.29
N PRO A 98 -12.61 -7.08 -7.17
CA PRO A 98 -12.39 -8.51 -6.94
C PRO A 98 -13.64 -9.39 -6.98
N GLN A 99 -14.81 -8.79 -6.79
CA GLN A 99 -16.09 -9.50 -6.88
C GLN A 99 -16.64 -9.55 -8.31
N THR A 100 -16.02 -8.85 -9.26
CA THR A 100 -16.47 -8.81 -10.65
C THR A 100 -16.43 -10.21 -11.25
N ASP A 101 -17.54 -10.60 -11.88
CA ASP A 101 -17.59 -11.83 -12.66
C ASP A 101 -16.86 -11.62 -13.99
N LEU A 102 -15.66 -12.21 -14.11
CA LEU A 102 -14.87 -12.11 -15.34
C LEU A 102 -15.53 -12.87 -16.51
N ALA A 103 -16.47 -13.77 -16.23
CA ALA A 103 -17.24 -14.44 -17.27
C ALA A 103 -18.25 -13.52 -17.96
N SER A 104 -18.77 -12.50 -17.28
CA SER A 104 -19.72 -11.55 -17.85
C SER A 104 -19.07 -10.54 -18.81
N LEU A 105 -17.76 -10.29 -18.66
CA LEU A 105 -17.00 -9.38 -19.52
C LEU A 105 -16.72 -9.98 -20.91
N ARG A 106 -16.93 -11.29 -21.10
CA ARG A 106 -16.66 -12.02 -22.36
C ARG A 106 -17.51 -11.58 -23.57
N GLN A 107 -18.49 -10.70 -23.37
CA GLN A 107 -19.44 -10.35 -24.41
C GLN A 107 -18.97 -9.18 -25.28
N ASP A 108 -18.24 -8.23 -24.73
CA ASP A 108 -17.78 -7.02 -25.43
C ASP A 108 -16.32 -6.71 -25.06
N LEU A 109 -15.41 -6.90 -26.02
CA LEU A 109 -14.00 -6.43 -26.10
C LEU A 109 -13.26 -6.09 -24.78
N ILE A 110 -12.20 -6.83 -24.42
CA ILE A 110 -11.41 -6.53 -23.20
C ILE A 110 -9.91 -6.51 -23.54
N HIS A 111 -9.28 -5.34 -23.40
CA HIS A 111 -7.85 -5.25 -23.11
C HIS A 111 -7.74 -5.39 -21.59
N LEU A 112 -7.27 -6.56 -21.14
CA LEU A 112 -7.03 -6.85 -19.73
C LEU A 112 -5.58 -6.49 -19.42
N THR A 113 -5.37 -5.47 -18.59
CA THR A 113 -4.02 -5.14 -18.10
C THR A 113 -3.81 -5.76 -16.74
N VAL A 114 -2.76 -6.56 -16.62
CA VAL A 114 -2.29 -7.15 -15.36
C VAL A 114 -1.02 -6.40 -14.96
N VAL A 115 -1.06 -5.73 -13.82
CA VAL A 115 0.13 -5.04 -13.27
C VAL A 115 0.91 -6.02 -12.40
N TRP A 116 2.18 -6.25 -12.72
CA TRP A 116 3.07 -7.12 -11.97
C TRP A 116 4.26 -6.36 -11.37
N MET A 117 4.59 -6.64 -10.11
CA MET A 117 5.78 -6.11 -9.46
C MET A 117 6.97 -7.07 -9.69
N ARG A 118 7.93 -6.69 -10.55
CA ARG A 118 9.29 -7.23 -10.49
C ARG A 118 10.08 -6.41 -9.49
N GLY A 119 10.22 -6.90 -8.27
CA GLY A 119 11.09 -6.23 -7.32
C GLY A 119 11.06 -6.87 -5.96
N ASN A 120 12.23 -6.89 -5.31
CA ASN A 120 12.34 -7.08 -3.88
C ASN A 120 11.73 -5.85 -3.18
N VAL A 121 10.40 -5.74 -3.20
CA VAL A 121 9.69 -4.79 -2.34
C VAL A 121 9.85 -5.35 -0.93
N GLN A 122 10.74 -4.74 -0.15
CA GLN A 122 10.91 -5.10 1.24
C GLN A 122 9.62 -4.71 1.96
N ASN A 123 8.79 -5.68 2.36
CA ASN A 123 7.76 -5.66 3.44
C ASN A 123 6.94 -4.37 3.73
N ASN A 124 6.97 -3.34 2.89
CA ASN A 124 6.48 -1.99 3.13
C ASN A 124 5.51 -1.58 2.01
N LEU A 125 4.57 -2.49 1.72
CA LEU A 125 3.36 -2.11 1.00
C LEU A 125 2.39 -1.51 2.02
N LEU A 126 2.01 -0.25 1.83
CA LEU A 126 1.07 0.44 2.68
C LEU A 126 -0.10 0.93 1.85
N TRP A 127 -1.29 0.78 2.41
CA TRP A 127 -2.54 1.17 1.78
C TRP A 127 -3.35 2.03 2.73
N ASN A 128 -4.09 2.94 2.16
CA ASN A 128 -5.18 3.62 2.83
C ASN A 128 -6.51 3.27 2.15
N HIS A 129 -7.57 4.04 2.43
CA HIS A 129 -8.90 3.71 1.91
C HIS A 129 -8.93 3.54 0.39
N ASP A 130 -8.18 4.34 -0.35
CA ASP A 130 -8.27 4.38 -1.81
C ASP A 130 -6.92 4.51 -2.55
N ALA A 131 -5.79 4.53 -1.85
CA ALA A 131 -4.46 4.70 -2.41
C ALA A 131 -3.42 3.76 -1.77
N PHE A 132 -2.31 3.59 -2.49
CA PHE A 132 -1.22 2.69 -2.14
C PHE A 132 0.13 3.37 -2.35
N ALA A 133 1.09 2.98 -1.53
CA ALA A 133 2.49 3.34 -1.67
C ALA A 133 3.38 2.12 -1.41
N ALA A 134 4.48 2.01 -2.15
CA ALA A 134 5.49 0.98 -1.91
C ALA A 134 6.91 1.55 -2.04
N VAL A 135 7.77 1.13 -1.12
CA VAL A 135 9.21 1.43 -1.14
C VAL A 135 9.93 0.34 -1.92
N LYS A 136 10.66 0.72 -2.95
CA LYS A 136 11.52 -0.17 -3.75
C LYS A 136 12.85 -0.42 -3.03
N SER A 137 13.54 -1.50 -3.41
CA SER A 137 14.86 -1.83 -2.85
C SER A 137 15.96 -0.78 -3.12
N ASP A 138 15.74 0.10 -4.09
CA ASP A 138 16.61 1.23 -4.40
C ASP A 138 16.32 2.47 -3.52
N GLY A 139 15.37 2.38 -2.58
CA GLY A 139 14.98 3.47 -1.70
C GLY A 139 14.03 4.49 -2.34
N SER A 140 13.50 4.22 -3.53
CA SER A 140 12.49 5.09 -4.15
C SER A 140 11.06 4.61 -3.91
N VAL A 141 10.08 5.52 -4.03
CA VAL A 141 8.66 5.22 -3.77
C VAL A 141 7.86 5.23 -5.06
N ILE A 142 6.95 4.26 -5.17
CA ILE A 142 5.90 4.25 -6.19
C ILE A 142 4.53 4.40 -5.50
N THR A 143 3.64 5.16 -6.11
CA THR A 143 2.28 5.40 -5.62
C THR A 143 1.25 5.13 -6.70
N TRP A 144 0.04 4.70 -6.30
CA TRP A 144 -1.08 4.50 -7.21
C TRP A 144 -2.42 4.50 -6.47
N GLY A 145 -3.51 4.78 -7.17
CA GLY A 145 -4.88 4.81 -6.62
C GLY A 145 -5.50 6.21 -6.71
N SER A 146 -6.40 6.54 -5.78
CA SER A 146 -7.05 7.85 -5.71
C SER A 146 -6.04 8.97 -5.46
N ALA A 147 -6.00 9.96 -6.36
CA ALA A 147 -5.13 11.14 -6.20
C ALA A 147 -5.45 11.91 -4.92
N GLU A 148 -6.74 12.05 -4.58
CA GLU A 148 -7.22 12.72 -3.36
C GLU A 148 -6.73 12.03 -2.07
N SER A 149 -6.43 10.73 -2.14
CA SER A 149 -5.93 9.95 -1.00
C SER A 149 -4.42 9.71 -1.08
N GLY A 150 -3.68 10.42 -1.94
CA GLY A 150 -2.22 10.28 -2.06
C GLY A 150 -1.73 9.21 -3.05
N GLY A 151 -2.60 8.76 -3.95
CA GLY A 151 -2.25 7.89 -5.08
C GLY A 151 -1.51 8.60 -6.21
N ASP A 152 -1.43 9.94 -6.16
CA ASP A 152 -0.58 10.78 -7.02
C ASP A 152 0.47 11.49 -6.14
N SER A 153 1.74 11.11 -6.31
CA SER A 153 2.88 11.73 -5.62
C SER A 153 3.74 12.60 -6.55
N SER A 154 3.24 12.98 -7.74
CA SER A 154 4.01 13.72 -8.75
C SER A 154 4.62 15.03 -8.23
N LEU A 155 3.92 15.74 -7.34
CA LEU A 155 4.41 16.99 -6.73
C LEU A 155 5.65 16.82 -5.86
N VAL A 156 5.86 15.61 -5.31
CA VAL A 156 6.98 15.28 -4.43
C VAL A 156 7.88 14.19 -5.03
N GLU A 157 7.67 13.80 -6.28
CA GLU A 157 8.36 12.68 -6.93
C GLU A 157 9.88 12.82 -6.83
N HIS A 158 10.42 14.02 -7.10
CA HIS A 158 11.85 14.32 -7.01
C HIS A 158 12.46 14.12 -5.59
N GLN A 159 11.64 14.12 -4.54
CA GLN A 159 12.07 13.86 -3.16
C GLN A 159 11.95 12.38 -2.77
N LEU A 160 11.28 11.57 -3.60
CA LEU A 160 10.99 10.15 -3.38
C LEU A 160 11.81 9.22 -4.27
N GLN A 161 12.90 9.71 -4.88
CA GLN A 161 13.72 8.95 -5.84
C GLN A 161 14.80 8.09 -5.18
N GLU A 162 15.12 8.30 -3.90
CA GLU A 162 16.15 7.56 -3.18
C GLU A 162 16.01 7.76 -1.66
N ASP A 163 16.75 6.95 -0.90
CA ASP A 163 16.92 7.03 0.56
C ASP A 163 15.65 6.90 1.41
N VAL A 164 14.49 6.58 0.84
CA VAL A 164 13.29 6.27 1.62
C VAL A 164 13.44 4.90 2.25
N VAL A 165 13.32 4.85 3.58
CA VAL A 165 13.43 3.62 4.37
C VAL A 165 12.07 3.09 4.80
N GLN A 166 11.09 3.98 4.95
CA GLN A 166 9.76 3.65 5.40
C GLN A 166 8.74 4.62 4.79
N VAL A 167 7.54 4.12 4.53
CA VAL A 167 6.36 4.97 4.32
C VAL A 167 5.41 4.70 5.48
N VAL A 168 4.53 5.64 5.80
CA VAL A 168 3.44 5.50 6.75
C VAL A 168 2.22 6.16 6.13
N GLY A 169 1.08 5.49 6.16
CA GLY A 169 -0.18 6.04 5.66
C GLY A 169 -1.15 6.36 6.79
N ASN A 170 -2.00 7.35 6.56
CA ASN A 170 -3.31 7.44 7.21
C ASN A 170 -4.42 7.27 6.17
N CYS A 171 -5.68 7.56 6.50
CA CYS A 171 -6.80 7.32 5.58
C CYS A 171 -6.73 8.11 4.26
N TYR A 172 -6.01 9.24 4.22
CA TYR A 172 -6.08 10.21 3.11
C TYR A 172 -4.70 10.72 2.62
N ALA A 173 -3.62 10.37 3.30
CA ALA A 173 -2.29 10.90 3.08
C ALA A 173 -1.20 9.89 3.45
N PHE A 174 0.02 10.19 3.04
CA PHE A 174 1.21 9.41 3.33
C PHE A 174 2.36 10.30 3.80
N ALA A 175 3.26 9.70 4.57
CA ALA A 175 4.53 10.25 5.01
C ALA A 175 5.66 9.25 4.72
N ALA A 176 6.66 9.64 3.94
CA ALA A 176 7.88 8.88 3.72
C ALA A 176 8.96 9.36 4.69
N VAL A 177 9.60 8.43 5.38
CA VAL A 177 10.77 8.66 6.24
C VAL A 177 12.01 8.26 5.45
N LYS A 178 12.96 9.18 5.35
CA LYS A 178 14.26 8.95 4.72
C LYS A 178 15.30 8.46 5.72
N SER A 179 16.40 7.92 5.22
CA SER A 179 17.52 7.40 6.01
C SER A 179 18.21 8.44 6.91
N ASP A 180 18.11 9.72 6.56
CA ASP A 180 18.56 10.87 7.37
C ASP A 180 17.53 11.32 8.42
N GLY A 181 16.37 10.67 8.47
CA GLY A 181 15.26 11.01 9.36
C GLY A 181 14.45 12.21 8.88
N SER A 182 14.64 12.70 7.65
CA SER A 182 13.74 13.67 7.04
C SER A 182 12.41 13.03 6.64
N VAL A 183 11.32 13.82 6.66
CA VAL A 183 9.97 13.34 6.35
C VAL A 183 9.34 14.10 5.19
N ILE A 184 8.91 13.36 4.17
CA ILE A 184 8.21 13.88 2.98
C ILE A 184 6.75 13.48 3.05
N THR A 185 5.82 14.41 2.84
CA THR A 185 4.37 14.15 2.93
C THR A 185 3.66 14.44 1.62
N TRP A 186 2.57 13.71 1.35
CA TRP A 186 1.69 13.93 0.20
C TRP A 186 0.29 13.35 0.45
N GLY A 187 -0.68 13.70 -0.41
CA GLY A 187 -2.11 13.36 -0.27
C GLY A 187 -2.95 14.54 0.18
N ALA A 188 -4.10 14.28 0.83
CA ALA A 188 -5.01 15.32 1.28
C ALA A 188 -4.33 16.30 2.25
N ALA A 189 -4.31 17.59 1.88
CA ALA A 189 -3.51 18.60 2.57
C ALA A 189 -3.96 18.83 4.03
N ASP A 190 -5.26 18.85 4.27
CA ASP A 190 -5.90 19.00 5.59
C ASP A 190 -5.78 17.76 6.47
N LYS A 191 -5.47 16.60 5.87
CA LYS A 191 -5.29 15.31 6.55
C LYS A 191 -3.82 14.88 6.66
N GLY A 192 -2.91 15.84 6.59
CA GLY A 192 -1.48 15.61 6.83
C GLY A 192 -0.63 15.41 5.57
N GLY A 193 -1.21 15.51 4.38
CA GLY A 193 -0.48 15.56 3.11
C GLY A 193 0.28 16.87 2.88
N ASN A 194 0.04 17.90 3.70
CA ASN A 194 0.81 19.13 3.74
C ASN A 194 1.43 19.35 5.12
N SER A 195 2.75 19.14 5.24
CA SER A 195 3.51 19.38 6.47
C SER A 195 4.28 20.72 6.47
N SER A 196 3.90 21.69 5.63
CA SER A 196 4.63 22.96 5.49
C SER A 196 4.80 23.75 6.80
N CYS A 197 3.82 23.70 7.70
CA CYS A 197 3.87 24.36 9.01
C CYS A 197 4.96 23.81 9.94
N VAL A 198 5.31 22.53 9.79
CA VAL A 198 6.33 21.83 10.58
C VAL A 198 7.53 21.40 9.73
N LYS A 199 7.65 21.92 8.51
CA LYS A 199 8.69 21.49 7.55
C LYS A 199 10.10 21.62 8.12
N HIS A 200 10.36 22.67 8.89
CA HIS A 200 11.68 22.93 9.48
C HIS A 200 12.06 21.93 10.57
N THR A 201 11.10 21.31 11.26
CA THR A 201 11.37 20.31 12.31
C THR A 201 11.47 18.90 11.77
N LEU A 202 10.89 18.65 10.58
CA LEU A 202 10.90 17.37 9.84
C LEU A 202 12.07 17.20 8.87
N GLN A 203 13.10 18.06 8.94
CA GLN A 203 14.26 17.98 8.04
C GLN A 203 15.27 16.90 8.43
N GLU A 204 15.25 16.43 9.68
CA GLU A 204 16.16 15.41 10.18
C GLU A 204 15.66 14.79 11.50
N GLY A 205 16.16 13.58 11.78
CA GLY A 205 16.07 12.97 13.10
C GLY A 205 14.73 12.33 13.46
N ALA A 206 13.75 12.24 12.57
CA ALA A 206 12.57 11.41 12.82
C ALA A 206 12.98 9.93 12.82
N VAL A 207 12.67 9.22 13.91
CA VAL A 207 12.97 7.79 14.09
C VAL A 207 11.73 6.91 13.99
N GLN A 208 10.56 7.50 14.24
CA GLN A 208 9.26 6.84 14.12
C GLN A 208 8.24 7.85 13.61
N VAL A 209 7.39 7.43 12.66
CA VAL A 209 6.19 8.17 12.28
C VAL A 209 4.98 7.29 12.49
N VAL A 210 3.92 7.86 13.06
CA VAL A 210 2.65 7.21 13.32
C VAL A 210 1.55 8.01 12.66
N GLY A 211 0.73 7.35 11.85
CA GLY A 211 -0.49 7.93 11.27
C GLY A 211 -1.72 7.44 12.03
N ILE A 212 -2.62 8.36 12.35
CA ILE A 212 -4.02 8.07 12.69
C ILE A 212 -4.91 8.60 11.58
N ARG A 213 -6.24 8.36 11.62
CA ARG A 213 -7.19 8.62 10.52
C ARG A 213 -6.89 9.89 9.72
N ASP A 214 -6.71 11.01 10.43
CA ASP A 214 -6.63 12.35 9.85
C ASP A 214 -5.33 13.12 10.21
N ALA A 215 -4.41 12.53 10.96
CA ALA A 215 -3.22 13.23 11.47
C ALA A 215 -1.99 12.30 11.59
N PHE A 216 -0.81 12.91 11.79
CA PHE A 216 0.44 12.21 12.00
C PHE A 216 1.19 12.77 13.21
N ALA A 217 2.01 11.90 13.81
CA ALA A 217 3.00 12.25 14.81
C ALA A 217 4.36 11.62 14.46
N ALA A 218 5.44 12.39 14.57
CA ALA A 218 6.81 11.91 14.43
C ALA A 218 7.53 11.98 15.77
N VAL A 219 8.11 10.86 16.19
CA VAL A 219 9.07 10.83 17.31
C VAL A 219 10.46 11.06 16.75
N LYS A 220 11.18 12.01 17.33
CA LYS A 220 12.55 12.35 16.96
C LYS A 220 13.56 11.61 17.84
N SER A 221 14.81 11.52 17.36
CA SER A 221 15.93 10.87 18.05
C SER A 221 16.32 11.54 19.37
N ASP A 222 15.97 12.82 19.55
CA ASP A 222 16.11 13.56 20.81
C ASP A 222 14.94 13.30 21.79
N GLY A 223 13.97 12.48 21.40
CA GLY A 223 12.78 12.16 22.20
C GLY A 223 11.70 13.26 22.15
N SER A 224 11.82 14.25 21.26
CA SER A 224 10.75 15.21 20.99
C SER A 224 9.70 14.63 20.03
N VAL A 225 8.49 15.19 20.06
CA VAL A 225 7.38 14.80 19.15
C VAL A 225 6.89 15.99 18.35
N ILE A 226 6.76 15.80 17.04
CA ILE A 226 6.18 16.76 16.09
C ILE A 226 4.85 16.19 15.57
N THR A 227 3.81 17.01 15.53
CA THR A 227 2.48 16.62 15.04
C THR A 227 2.05 17.49 13.86
N TRP A 228 1.26 16.91 12.93
CA TRP A 228 0.67 17.65 11.82
C TRP A 228 -0.57 16.93 11.27
N GLY A 229 -1.34 17.63 10.44
CA GLY A 229 -2.61 17.17 9.89
C GLY A 229 -3.80 17.84 10.56
N ASP A 230 -4.90 17.11 10.69
CA ASP A 230 -6.16 17.63 11.23
C ASP A 230 -6.01 18.05 12.70
N ALA A 231 -6.27 19.33 12.98
CA ALA A 231 -5.99 19.91 14.29
C ALA A 231 -6.85 19.29 15.41
N ASP A 232 -8.11 18.97 15.12
CA ASP A 232 -9.06 18.40 16.07
C ASP A 232 -8.74 16.93 16.35
N SER A 233 -8.12 16.23 15.39
CA SER A 233 -7.67 14.84 15.50
C SER A 233 -6.22 14.70 15.98
N GLY A 234 -5.67 15.70 16.68
CA GLY A 234 -4.33 15.60 17.27
C GLY A 234 -3.17 16.02 16.36
N GLY A 235 -3.45 16.60 15.19
CA GLY A 235 -2.47 17.28 14.35
C GLY A 235 -1.99 18.63 14.91
N ASN A 236 -2.60 19.10 16.02
CA ASN A 236 -2.15 20.25 16.79
C ASN A 236 -1.86 19.86 18.24
N SER A 237 -0.58 19.80 18.61
CA SER A 237 -0.13 19.51 19.99
C SER A 237 0.36 20.75 20.76
N SER A 238 0.08 21.98 20.30
CA SER A 238 0.58 23.22 20.92
C SER A 238 0.21 23.38 22.40
N GLY A 239 -0.97 22.88 22.83
CA GLY A 239 -1.39 22.92 24.23
C GLY A 239 -0.53 22.08 25.18
N ILE A 240 0.19 21.08 24.66
CA ILE A 240 1.04 20.16 25.42
C ILE A 240 2.48 20.12 24.91
N GLU A 241 2.89 21.09 24.10
CA GLU A 241 4.20 21.12 23.44
C GLU A 241 5.34 20.95 24.46
N HIS A 242 5.26 21.66 25.59
CA HIS A 242 6.24 21.56 26.68
C HIS A 242 6.43 20.14 27.25
N GLN A 243 5.43 19.27 27.12
CA GLN A 243 5.49 17.88 27.61
C GLN A 243 6.10 16.94 26.57
N LEU A 244 6.08 17.34 25.30
CA LEU A 244 6.53 16.59 24.13
C LEU A 244 7.91 17.04 23.62
N GLN A 245 8.62 17.89 24.36
CA GLN A 245 9.95 18.39 23.96
C GLN A 245 11.08 17.38 24.17
N GLU A 246 10.90 16.40 25.06
CA GLU A 246 11.93 15.38 25.33
C GLU A 246 11.35 14.14 26.02
N GLY A 247 12.12 13.05 25.94
CA GLY A 247 11.89 11.84 26.71
C GLY A 247 10.76 10.95 26.21
N VAL A 248 10.14 11.24 25.07
CA VAL A 248 9.17 10.33 24.45
C VAL A 248 9.91 9.16 23.79
N VAL A 249 9.50 7.94 24.12
CA VAL A 249 10.10 6.71 23.58
C VAL A 249 9.21 6.01 22.57
N GLN A 250 7.90 6.24 22.66
CA GLN A 250 6.92 5.61 21.79
C GLN A 250 5.69 6.50 21.66
N VAL A 251 5.15 6.57 20.45
CA VAL A 251 3.81 7.12 20.20
C VAL A 251 2.93 6.03 19.63
N VAL A 252 1.68 6.00 20.06
CA VAL A 252 0.60 5.18 19.51
C VAL A 252 -0.61 6.05 19.23
N GLY A 253 -1.49 5.58 18.35
CA GLY A 253 -2.66 6.32 17.91
C GLY A 253 -3.94 5.52 18.06
N SER A 254 -5.03 6.21 18.40
CA SER A 254 -6.40 5.73 18.23
C SER A 254 -6.96 6.22 16.88
N GLU A 255 -8.29 6.28 16.73
CA GLU A 255 -8.89 6.82 15.51
C GLU A 255 -8.63 8.34 15.34
N SER A 256 -8.68 9.10 16.44
CA SER A 256 -8.59 10.58 16.41
C SER A 256 -7.79 11.19 17.57
N ALA A 257 -7.00 10.37 18.28
CA ALA A 257 -6.11 10.83 19.34
C ALA A 257 -4.79 10.07 19.34
N PHE A 258 -3.80 10.61 20.04
CA PHE A 258 -2.50 9.99 20.24
C PHE A 258 -2.21 9.83 21.74
N ALA A 259 -1.36 8.85 22.04
CA ALA A 259 -0.73 8.68 23.34
C ALA A 259 0.79 8.52 23.16
N ALA A 260 1.56 9.23 23.97
CA ALA A 260 3.01 9.13 24.05
C ALA A 260 3.40 8.49 25.39
N VAL A 261 4.26 7.48 25.33
CA VAL A 261 4.93 6.92 26.51
C VAL A 261 6.30 7.58 26.64
N LYS A 262 6.61 8.07 27.83
CA LYS A 262 7.91 8.66 28.15
C LYS A 262 8.86 7.64 28.77
N SER A 263 10.16 7.96 28.77
CA SER A 263 11.22 7.13 29.33
C SER A 263 11.14 6.95 30.85
N ASP A 264 10.44 7.87 31.54
CA ASP A 264 10.08 7.75 32.96
C ASP A 264 8.83 6.88 33.21
N GLY A 265 8.20 6.38 32.15
CA GLY A 265 6.99 5.57 32.18
C GLY A 265 5.70 6.37 32.38
N SER A 266 5.75 7.70 32.30
CA SER A 266 4.56 8.55 32.25
C SER A 266 3.91 8.54 30.86
N VAL A 267 2.60 8.81 30.80
CA VAL A 267 1.84 8.89 29.54
C VAL A 267 1.26 10.27 29.34
N ILE A 268 1.37 10.78 28.13
CA ILE A 268 0.75 12.03 27.68
C ILE A 268 -0.21 11.70 26.54
N THR A 269 -1.41 12.27 26.54
CA THR A 269 -2.39 12.13 25.45
C THR A 269 -2.80 13.46 24.86
N TRP A 270 -3.19 13.46 23.59
CA TRP A 270 -3.74 14.62 22.91
C TRP A 270 -4.61 14.23 21.72
N GLY A 271 -5.32 15.21 21.15
CA GLY A 271 -6.32 15.00 20.11
C GLY A 271 -7.73 14.94 20.69
N ASP A 272 -8.62 14.25 19.99
CA ASP A 272 -10.04 14.20 20.34
C ASP A 272 -10.26 13.54 21.71
N ALA A 273 -10.99 14.24 22.59
CA ALA A 273 -11.19 13.82 23.97
C ALA A 273 -11.99 12.51 24.08
N ASP A 274 -12.98 12.32 23.20
CA ASP A 274 -13.84 11.13 23.18
C ASP A 274 -13.10 9.90 22.60
N SER A 275 -12.02 10.14 21.87
CA SER A 275 -11.16 9.12 21.25
C SER A 275 -9.91 8.79 22.07
N GLY A 276 -9.84 9.23 23.33
CA GLY A 276 -8.72 8.95 24.23
C GLY A 276 -7.69 10.08 24.38
N GLY A 277 -7.97 11.26 23.82
CA GLY A 277 -7.13 12.46 23.99
C GLY A 277 -7.15 13.04 25.41
N ASN A 278 -8.12 12.64 26.25
CA ASN A 278 -8.24 13.07 27.63
C ASN A 278 -8.17 11.89 28.62
N ILE A 279 -7.09 11.84 29.41
CA ILE A 279 -6.84 10.81 30.43
C ILE A 279 -7.12 11.27 31.86
N SER A 280 -7.80 12.40 32.10
CA SER A 280 -7.99 12.96 33.45
C SER A 280 -8.59 11.99 34.48
N HIS A 281 -9.35 10.99 34.03
CA HIS A 281 -9.97 9.97 34.88
C HIS A 281 -8.99 8.88 35.36
N VAL A 282 -7.89 8.68 34.63
CA VAL A 282 -6.89 7.62 34.86
C VAL A 282 -5.46 8.16 35.00
N GLU A 283 -5.29 9.49 35.00
CA GLU A 283 -4.00 10.17 35.06
C GLU A 283 -3.12 9.64 36.20
N HIS A 284 -3.68 9.47 37.41
CA HIS A 284 -2.96 8.93 38.57
C HIS A 284 -2.39 7.52 38.38
N GLN A 285 -2.90 6.74 37.41
CA GLN A 285 -2.43 5.39 37.09
C GLN A 285 -1.37 5.39 35.99
N LEU A 286 -1.17 6.52 35.31
CA LEU A 286 -0.31 6.67 34.13
C LEU A 286 0.86 7.63 34.38
N GLN A 287 1.20 7.88 35.64
CA GLN A 287 2.32 8.74 36.03
C GLN A 287 3.68 8.04 35.97
N GLU A 288 3.71 6.71 36.10
CA GLU A 288 4.93 5.91 36.04
C GLU A 288 4.62 4.44 35.69
N GLY A 289 5.66 3.71 35.26
CA GLY A 289 5.60 2.26 35.09
C GLY A 289 4.93 1.75 33.81
N VAL A 290 4.49 2.64 32.91
CA VAL A 290 4.02 2.26 31.57
C VAL A 290 5.21 1.95 30.67
N VAL A 291 5.17 0.82 29.97
CA VAL A 291 6.26 0.34 29.10
C VAL A 291 5.85 0.18 27.63
N GLN A 292 4.54 0.08 27.35
CA GLN A 292 3.98 -0.02 26.00
C GLN A 292 2.48 0.27 26.01
#